data_AF-A0A2P5KXQ2-F1
#
_entry.id   AF-A0A2P5KXQ2-F1
#
_cell.length_a   1.000
_cell.length_b   1.000
_cell.length_c   1.000
_cell.angle_alpha   90.00
_cell.angle_beta   90.00
_cell.angle_gamma   90.00
#
_symmetry.space_group_name_H-M   'P 1'
#
loop_
_entity.id
_entity.type
_entity.pdbx_description
1 polymer ?
#
loop_
_entity_poly.entity_id
_entity_poly.type
_entity_poly.pdbx_seq_one_letter_code
_entity_poly.pdbx_strand_id
1 'polypeptide(L)' 'MTSRTRKLVGTILLLVLVTVYALAAMFVAIALQVNASKAVEMAYYVVAGLLWVLPAAVIVTWMSKPDDVAEPDATPRS' A
#
# COMPACT_ATOMS: atom_id res chain seq x y z
N MET A 1 -19.27 -3.19 -10.99
CA MET A 1 -18.37 -2.14 -11.57
C MET A 1 -17.16 -2.83 -12.16
N THR A 2 -16.76 -2.49 -13.39
CA THR A 2 -15.72 -3.22 -14.13
C THR A 2 -14.38 -3.24 -13.39
N SER A 3 -13.82 -4.43 -13.18
CA SER A 3 -12.55 -4.73 -12.51
C SER A 3 -11.35 -3.83 -12.89
N ARG A 4 -11.39 -3.17 -14.07
CA ARG A 4 -10.36 -2.21 -14.52
C ARG A 4 -10.33 -0.89 -13.74
N THR A 5 -11.48 -0.37 -13.31
CA THR A 5 -11.56 0.91 -12.57
C THR A 5 -11.00 0.77 -11.17
N ARG A 6 -11.25 -0.37 -10.50
CA ARG A 6 -10.68 -0.71 -9.19
C ARG A 6 -9.14 -0.74 -9.22
N LYS A 7 -8.55 -1.26 -10.31
CA LYS A 7 -7.10 -1.26 -10.51
C LYS A 7 -6.53 0.15 -10.70
N LEU A 8 -7.16 0.99 -11.52
CA LEU A 8 -6.73 2.39 -11.71
C LEU A 8 -6.78 3.20 -10.41
N VAL A 9 -7.89 3.09 -9.67
CA VAL A 9 -8.05 3.78 -8.39
C VAL A 9 -7.03 3.27 -7.36
N GLY A 10 -6.81 1.96 -7.29
CA GLY A 10 -5.79 1.37 -6.41
C GLY A 10 -4.38 1.90 -6.70
N THR A 11 -3.99 2.01 -7.97
CA THR A 11 -2.69 2.58 -8.37
C THR A 11 -2.56 4.04 -7.98
N ILE A 12 -3.60 4.86 -8.22
CA ILE A 12 -3.59 6.28 -7.83
C ILE A 12 -3.48 6.42 -6.31
N LEU A 13 -4.24 5.61 -5.55
CA LEU A 13 -4.19 5.62 -4.10
C LEU A 13 -2.79 5.26 -3.58
N LEU A 14 -2.15 4.25 -4.19
CA LEU A 14 -0.77 3.88 -3.88
C LEU A 14 0.20 5.03 -4.15
N LEU A 15 0.08 5.71 -5.30
CA LEU A 15 0.94 6.85 -5.64
C LEU A 15 0.77 8.01 -4.65
N VAL A 16 -0.47 8.36 -4.32
CA VAL A 16 -0.74 9.43 -3.35
C VAL A 16 -0.20 9.04 -1.97
N LEU A 17 -0.45 7.80 -1.54
CA LEU A 17 0.05 7.30 -0.26
C LEU A 17 1.57 7.36 -0.21
N VAL A 18 2.27 6.87 -1.25
CA VAL A 18 3.74 6.89 -1.28
C VAL A 18 4.28 8.31 -1.27
N THR A 19 3.59 9.24 -1.95
CA THR A 19 4.01 10.65 -2.01
C THR A 19 3.88 11.31 -0.64
N VAL A 20 2.71 11.20 -0.01
CA VAL A 20 2.48 11.75 1.34
C VAL A 20 3.41 11.08 2.36
N TYR A 21 3.61 9.77 2.23
CA TYR A 21 4.49 9.01 3.11
C TYR A 21 5.96 9.45 2.98
N ALA A 22 6.46 9.62 1.75
CA ALA A 22 7.83 10.09 1.52
C ALA A 22 8.06 11.49 2.12
N LEU A 23 7.08 12.39 1.99
CA LEU A 23 7.14 13.72 2.60
C LEU A 23 7.13 13.65 4.12
N ALA A 24 6.23 12.85 4.72
CA ALA A 24 6.20 12.62 6.16
C ALA A 24 7.50 12.01 6.65
N ALA A 25 8.04 11.02 5.91
CA ALA A 25 9.29 10.38 6.26
C ALA A 25 10.49 11.35 6.17
N MET A 26 10.50 12.24 5.18
CA MET A 26 11.51 13.29 5.10
C MET A 26 11.40 14.26 6.28
N PHE A 27 10.17 14.66 6.64
CA PHE A 27 9.93 15.56 7.76
C PHE A 27 10.38 14.94 9.10
N VAL A 28 10.03 13.68 9.36
CA VAL A 28 10.45 12.97 10.56
C VAL A 28 11.97 12.75 10.58
N ALA A 29 12.59 12.47 9.43
CA ALA A 29 14.04 12.34 9.33
C ALA A 29 14.77 13.64 9.72
N ILE A 30 14.23 14.79 9.30
CA ILE A 30 14.75 16.10 9.67
C ILE A 30 14.48 16.38 11.16
N ALA A 31 13.27 16.15 11.64
CA ALA A 31 12.85 16.43 13.02
C ALA A 31 13.63 15.60 14.05
N LEU A 32 13.93 14.33 13.75
CA LEU A 32 14.71 13.45 14.62
C LEU A 32 16.23 13.63 14.45
N GLN A 33 16.69 14.59 13.62
CA GLN A 33 18.10 14.75 13.23
C GLN A 33 18.76 13.40 12.94
N VAL A 34 18.09 12.59 12.12
CA VAL A 34 18.48 11.19 11.88
C VAL A 34 19.92 11.09 11.36
N ASN A 35 20.40 12.11 10.64
CA ASN A 35 21.78 12.21 10.17
C ASN A 35 22.85 12.36 11.27
N ALA A 36 22.47 12.78 12.48
CA ALA A 36 23.40 12.96 13.60
C ALA A 36 23.76 11.65 14.31
N SER A 37 22.93 10.60 14.19
CA SER A 37 23.15 9.33 14.88
C SER A 37 22.89 8.13 13.97
N LYS A 38 23.96 7.39 13.63
CA LYS A 38 23.92 6.20 12.77
C LYS A 38 22.96 5.12 13.27
N ALA A 39 22.80 4.97 14.59
CA ALA A 39 21.87 4.02 15.19
C ALA A 39 20.40 4.43 14.96
N VAL A 40 20.11 5.72 15.09
CA VAL A 40 18.77 6.28 14.82
C VAL A 40 18.47 6.21 13.34
N GLU A 41 19.45 6.47 12.47
CA GLU A 41 19.36 6.30 11.02
C GLU A 41 18.92 4.90 10.62
N MET A 42 19.60 3.88 11.12
CA MET A 42 19.25 2.50 10.81
C MET A 42 17.87 2.12 11.35
N ALA A 43 17.58 2.43 12.62
CA ALA A 43 16.28 2.12 13.22
C ALA A 43 15.13 2.84 12.49
N TYR A 44 15.35 4.11 12.12
CA TYR A 44 14.39 4.91 11.40
C TYR A 44 14.05 4.31 10.03
N TYR A 45 15.05 3.96 9.22
CA TYR A 45 14.81 3.37 7.91
C TYR A 45 14.15 1.98 8.00
N VAL A 46 14.49 1.18 9.02
CA VAL A 46 13.82 -0.11 9.24
C VAL A 46 12.35 0.10 9.61
N VAL A 47 12.07 0.98 10.58
CA VAL A 47 10.69 1.25 11.00
C VAL A 47 9.91 1.91 9.87
N ALA A 48 10.44 2.93 9.22
CA ALA A 48 9.81 3.57 8.07
C ALA A 48 9.61 2.57 6.91
N GLY A 49 10.55 1.66 6.71
CA GLY A 49 10.47 0.58 5.72
C GLY A 49 9.47 -0.52 6.07
N LEU A 50 9.14 -0.73 7.34
CA LEU A 50 8.11 -1.71 7.75
C LEU A 50 6.73 -1.08 7.88
N LEU A 51 6.67 0.17 8.34
CA LEU A 51 5.42 0.91 8.57
C LEU A 51 4.64 1.11 7.27
N TRP A 52 5.32 1.29 6.13
CA TRP A 52 4.64 1.47 4.83
C TRP A 52 4.15 0.15 4.20
N VAL A 53 4.67 -1.01 4.62
CA VAL A 53 4.31 -2.32 4.05
C VAL A 53 2.86 -2.68 4.40
N LEU A 54 2.43 -2.38 5.62
CA LEU A 54 1.05 -2.59 6.07
C LEU A 54 0.01 -1.85 5.18
N PRO A 55 0.09 -0.52 5.01
CA PRO A 55 -0.84 0.21 4.16
C PRO A 55 -0.74 -0.20 2.68
N ALA A 56 0.47 -0.46 2.17
CA ALA A 56 0.63 -0.96 0.80
C ALA A 56 -0.06 -2.32 0.60
N ALA A 57 0.09 -3.26 1.54
CA ALA A 57 -0.55 -4.57 1.49
C ALA A 57 -2.09 -4.46 1.53
N VAL A 58 -2.64 -3.56 2.35
CA VAL A 58 -4.10 -3.33 2.39
C VAL A 58 -4.63 -2.82 1.05
N ILE A 59 -3.95 -1.86 0.42
CA ILE A 59 -4.37 -1.34 -0.89
C ILE A 59 -4.24 -2.40 -1.99
N VAL A 60 -3.13 -3.15 -2.01
CA VAL A 60 -2.87 -4.20 -3.01
C VAL A 60 -3.84 -5.37 -2.88
N THR A 61 -4.15 -5.82 -1.66
CA THR A 61 -5.14 -6.88 -1.42
C THR A 61 -6.55 -6.43 -1.79
N TRP A 62 -6.90 -5.18 -1.50
CA TRP A 62 -8.17 -4.60 -1.94
C TRP A 62 -8.28 -4.49 -3.46
N MET A 63 -7.20 -4.11 -4.15
CA MET A 63 -7.14 -4.07 -5.61
C MET A 63 -7.20 -5.47 -6.24
N SER A 64 -6.53 -6.44 -5.63
CA SER A 64 -6.38 -7.80 -6.15
C SER A 64 -7.57 -8.69 -5.82
N LYS A 65 -8.48 -8.26 -4.94
CA LYS A 65 -9.68 -9.03 -4.58
C LYS A 65 -10.49 -9.34 -5.85
N PRO A 66 -10.61 -10.61 -6.28
CA PRO A 66 -11.39 -10.97 -7.45
C PRO A 66 -12.84 -10.54 -7.23
N ASP A 67 -13.47 -9.93 -8.23
CA ASP A 67 -14.91 -9.79 -8.24
C ASP A 67 -15.47 -11.21 -8.29
N ASP A 68 -16.30 -11.57 -7.30
CA ASP A 68 -16.82 -12.91 -7.10
C ASP A 68 -17.24 -13.54 -8.42
N VAL A 69 -16.74 -14.76 -8.65
CA VAL A 69 -17.29 -15.70 -9.63
C VAL A 69 -18.71 -15.98 -9.19
N ALA A 70 -19.64 -15.11 -9.58
CA ALA A 70 -21.04 -15.43 -9.65
C ALA A 70 -21.20 -16.41 -10.81
N GLU A 71 -20.90 -17.69 -10.56
CA GLU A 71 -21.49 -18.77 -11.33
C GLU A 71 -22.42 -19.55 -10.39
N PRO A 72 -23.64 -19.05 -10.12
CA PRO A 72 -24.62 -19.74 -9.30
C PRO A 72 -25.44 -20.75 -10.13
N ASP A 73 -24.90 -21.31 -11.22
CA ASP A 73 -25.69 -22.23 -12.04
C ASP A 73 -24.87 -23.13 -12.99
N ALA A 74 -24.14 -24.09 -12.43
CA ALA A 74 -23.82 -25.31 -13.16
C ALA A 74 -24.98 -26.32 -12.99
N THR A 75 -26.20 -25.97 -13.45
CA THR A 75 -27.25 -26.99 -13.61
C THR A 75 -26.78 -28.02 -14.64
N PRO A 76 -26.71 -29.32 -14.28
CA PRO A 76 -26.36 -30.37 -15.23
C PRO A 76 -27.49 -30.44 -16.27
N ARG A 77 -27.22 -30.00 -17.49
CA ARG A 77 -28.15 -30.21 -18.60
C ARG A 77 -28.22 -31.71 -18.88
N SER A 78 -29.41 -32.25 -18.60
CA SER A 78 -29.94 -33.58 -18.91
C SER A 78 -29.65 -34.04 -20.33
#